data_AF-A0A2V7ZF61-F1
#
_entry.id   AF-A0A2V7ZF61-F1
#
_cell.length_a   1.000
_cell.length_b   1.000
_cell.length_c   1.000
_cell.angle_alpha   90.00
_cell.angle_beta   90.00
_cell.angle_gamma   90.00
#
_symmetry.space_group_name_H-M   'P 1'
#
loop_
_entity.id
_entity.type
_entity.pdbx_description
1 polymer ?
#
loop_
_entity_poly.entity_id
_entity_poly.type
_entity_poly.pdbx_seq_one_letter_code
_entity_poly.pdbx_strand_id
1 'polypeptide(L)'
;MPPRLAKAVRMDLDEILWRSRAAARTVVDRARTAIAPARWNRRDLARRLARDPDLDRARTALGRSEWLDAHRELRHHLASGPARFVIAPSLKPTVASRIRREFPDSVGAAAARADRILAGEHDLLGFRGLRFDSGGTTDWHFDPVHDRRAPRRFWADVAYLDPGCGDHKIIWELNRHQHWLVLGRASWLTGNPKYRAAWLSDLECWLADNPPLVGINWASMLELALRSLSWIWAVHFFGDPAEDDSTAWIVDLLLGIDIQLAHVERNLSYYFSPNTHLLGEALALYVAGRALPQLAASQRRAALGREILVAEIDRQIGADGGHCERSTHYHKYALDFYLLALAIARITGDRAASDFERAAARLAFAARVLSTDRGRLPHFGDDDGGALWPIAGRDPDDVRDSLAVAGALLGRPDLALESAPEEAFWLLAHPRLADNLTAVASIDRAEALPSTALAPTGYYVSRSAAGDHLVIDGGPHGYRNGGHAHADALSLAFARRAMPLLVDPGNRRRRRSAAVGAGWSISLVACGGGDGRSLADQWRLRLLRRHPRRVWARAAPAPCARAPRRSPRRGRFDRRRRAPYRGCPLARRSTMGRAGARPARIVSRRRGSRRAVLVSAGGGDLG
;
A
#
# COMPACT_ATOMS: atom_id res chain seq x y z
N MET A 1 -7.95 8.50 40.52
CA MET A 1 -6.77 8.98 39.76
C MET A 1 -7.25 9.47 38.39
N PRO A 2 -6.97 10.71 37.98
CA PRO A 2 -7.39 11.22 36.67
C PRO A 2 -6.88 10.31 35.54
N PRO A 3 -7.64 10.06 34.46
CA PRO A 3 -7.26 9.15 33.37
C PRO A 3 -5.88 9.45 32.77
N ARG A 4 -5.48 10.73 32.73
CA ARG A 4 -4.17 11.19 32.26
C ARG A 4 -3.02 10.76 33.18
N LEU A 5 -3.24 10.78 34.49
CA LEU A 5 -2.24 10.36 35.48
C LEU A 5 -2.09 8.83 35.48
N ALA A 6 -3.19 8.07 35.31
CA ALA A 6 -3.13 6.61 35.19
C ALA A 6 -2.37 6.15 33.92
N LYS A 7 -2.46 6.92 32.82
CA LYS A 7 -1.69 6.66 31.60
C LYS A 7 -0.20 6.94 31.78
N ALA A 8 0.16 8.04 32.46
CA ALA A 8 1.55 8.42 32.71
C ALA A 8 2.30 7.38 33.57
N VAL A 9 1.63 6.76 34.54
CA VAL A 9 2.22 5.73 35.42
C VAL A 9 2.46 4.39 34.71
N ARG A 10 1.90 4.18 33.50
CA ARG A 10 2.10 2.96 32.69
C ARG A 10 3.09 3.12 31.55
N MET A 11 3.63 4.32 31.33
CA MET A 11 4.60 4.55 30.25
C MET A 11 5.99 4.07 30.68
N ASP A 12 6.68 3.39 29.77
CA ASP A 12 8.10 3.12 29.94
C ASP A 12 8.94 4.39 29.68
N LEU A 13 10.22 4.33 30.05
CA LEU A 13 11.14 5.46 29.91
C LEU A 13 11.31 5.87 28.44
N ASP A 14 11.27 4.92 27.51
CA ASP A 14 11.44 5.18 26.08
C ASP A 14 10.24 5.98 25.53
N GLU A 15 9.01 5.61 25.91
CA GLU A 15 7.80 6.36 25.57
C GLU A 15 7.83 7.77 26.16
N ILE A 16 8.23 7.92 27.44
CA ILE A 16 8.32 9.23 28.09
C ILE A 16 9.35 10.12 27.36
N LEU A 17 10.53 9.59 27.08
CA LEU A 17 11.60 10.32 26.38
C LEU A 17 11.17 10.71 24.96
N TRP A 18 10.53 9.78 24.24
CA TRP A 18 10.03 10.05 22.89
C TRP A 18 8.97 11.15 22.90
N ARG A 19 7.94 11.04 23.75
CA ARG A 19 6.86 12.03 23.84
C ARG A 19 7.37 13.40 24.29
N SER A 20 8.32 13.43 25.22
CA SER A 20 8.92 14.69 25.70
C SER A 20 9.71 15.39 24.59
N ARG A 21 10.51 14.63 23.82
CA ARG A 21 11.25 15.18 22.66
C ARG A 21 10.32 15.67 21.56
N ALA A 22 9.26 14.90 21.25
CA ALA A 22 8.26 15.30 20.28
C ALA A 22 7.56 16.60 20.72
N ALA A 23 7.09 16.67 21.96
CA ALA A 23 6.45 17.86 22.52
C ALA A 23 7.37 19.09 22.49
N ALA A 24 8.64 18.94 22.90
CA ALA A 24 9.61 20.03 22.86
C ALA A 24 9.85 20.55 21.43
N ARG A 25 9.99 19.65 20.44
CA ARG A 25 10.09 20.03 19.02
C ARG A 25 8.85 20.77 18.54
N THR A 26 7.66 20.25 18.87
CA THR A 26 6.39 20.87 18.50
C THR A 26 6.25 22.29 19.06
N VAL A 27 6.69 22.52 20.31
CA VAL A 27 6.70 23.87 20.91
C VAL A 27 7.65 24.80 20.17
N VAL A 28 8.88 24.34 19.87
CA VAL A 28 9.87 25.14 19.12
C VAL A 28 9.37 25.47 17.72
N ASP A 29 8.82 24.49 17.01
CA ASP A 29 8.30 24.68 15.66
C ASP A 29 7.06 25.60 15.67
N ARG A 30 6.18 25.49 16.67
CA ARG A 30 5.04 26.41 16.87
C ARG A 30 5.52 27.84 17.04
N ALA A 31 6.51 28.07 17.92
CA ALA A 31 7.07 29.40 18.14
C ALA A 31 7.70 29.98 16.85
N ARG A 32 8.42 29.16 16.09
CA ARG A 32 9.01 29.57 14.80
C ARG A 32 7.94 29.96 13.77
N THR A 33 6.90 29.15 13.61
CA THR A 33 5.79 29.43 12.69
C THR A 33 4.97 30.65 13.12
N ALA A 34 4.94 30.98 14.41
CA ALA A 34 4.29 32.20 14.91
C ALA A 34 5.13 33.47 14.68
N ILE A 35 6.46 33.36 14.68
CA ILE A 35 7.38 34.51 14.48
C ILE A 35 7.56 34.82 12.99
N ALA A 36 7.67 33.80 12.14
CA ALA A 36 7.91 33.96 10.72
C ALA A 36 6.93 33.09 9.92
N PRO A 37 6.28 33.64 8.87
CA PRO A 37 5.43 32.85 7.99
C PRO A 37 6.19 31.65 7.41
N ALA A 38 5.62 30.46 7.55
CA ALA A 38 6.15 29.28 6.92
C ALA A 38 6.12 29.43 5.40
N ARG A 39 7.23 29.10 4.73
CA ARG A 39 7.36 29.16 3.27
C ARG A 39 8.29 28.08 2.75
N TRP A 40 8.04 27.64 1.53
CA TRP A 40 8.99 26.82 0.79
C TRP A 40 10.20 27.66 0.39
N ASN A 41 11.40 27.15 0.63
CA ASN A 41 12.64 27.83 0.30
C ASN A 41 13.56 26.90 -0.48
N ARG A 42 13.65 27.10 -1.80
CA ARG A 42 14.49 26.30 -2.70
C ARG A 42 15.96 26.25 -2.28
N ARG A 43 16.48 27.29 -1.60
CA ARG A 43 17.84 27.30 -1.05
C ARG A 43 18.09 26.19 -0.03
N ASP A 44 17.04 25.75 0.67
CA ASP A 44 17.17 24.68 1.66
C ASP A 44 17.51 23.34 1.04
N LEU A 45 17.21 23.13 -0.26
CA LEU A 45 17.56 21.90 -0.94
C LEU A 45 19.08 21.69 -0.98
N ALA A 46 19.89 22.75 -1.13
CA ALA A 46 21.35 22.62 -1.22
C ALA A 46 21.97 21.90 -0.01
N ARG A 47 21.44 22.15 1.19
CA ARG A 47 21.86 21.49 2.44
C ARG A 47 21.23 20.12 2.65
N ARG A 48 20.18 19.80 1.90
CA ARG A 48 19.45 18.53 1.94
C ARG A 48 19.93 17.56 0.87
N LEU A 49 20.70 18.01 -0.12
CA LEU A 49 21.38 17.13 -1.08
C LEU A 49 22.57 16.42 -0.43
N ALA A 50 22.79 15.18 -0.85
CA ALA A 50 23.91 14.35 -0.43
C ALA A 50 25.25 15.00 -0.79
N ARG A 51 26.31 14.63 -0.06
CA ARG A 51 27.68 15.06 -0.38
C ARG A 51 28.32 14.17 -1.43
N ASP A 52 27.72 14.22 -2.62
CA ASP A 52 28.15 13.51 -3.81
C ASP A 52 28.74 14.52 -4.82
N PRO A 53 29.96 14.30 -5.35
CA PRO A 53 30.53 15.14 -6.41
C PRO A 53 29.62 15.30 -7.63
N ASP A 54 28.81 14.28 -7.96
CA ASP A 54 27.88 14.32 -9.09
C ASP A 54 26.74 15.35 -8.88
N LEU A 55 26.58 15.87 -7.65
CA LEU A 55 25.59 16.90 -7.30
C LEU A 55 26.21 18.29 -7.12
N ASP A 56 27.52 18.47 -7.35
CA ASP A 56 28.21 19.75 -7.14
C ASP A 56 27.64 20.90 -7.99
N ARG A 57 27.32 20.61 -9.26
CA ARG A 57 26.73 21.60 -10.17
C ARG A 57 25.36 22.05 -9.69
N ALA A 58 24.50 21.09 -9.36
CA ALA A 58 23.17 21.38 -8.79
C ALA A 58 23.27 22.20 -7.50
N ARG A 59 24.17 21.85 -6.58
CA ARG A 59 24.36 22.59 -5.32
C ARG A 59 24.89 24.01 -5.55
N THR A 60 25.81 24.18 -6.49
CA THR A 60 26.35 25.50 -6.85
C THR A 60 25.25 26.39 -7.42
N ALA A 61 24.46 25.88 -8.37
CA ALA A 61 23.33 26.59 -8.93
C ALA A 61 22.29 26.96 -7.86
N LEU A 62 21.94 26.04 -6.95
CA LEU A 62 21.06 26.33 -5.80
C LEU A 62 21.61 27.44 -4.89
N GLY A 63 22.92 27.46 -4.65
CA GLY A 63 23.59 28.49 -3.86
C GLY A 63 23.53 29.88 -4.51
N ARG A 64 23.61 29.92 -5.85
CA ARG A 64 23.48 31.15 -6.67
C ARG A 64 22.04 31.54 -6.95
N SER A 65 21.06 30.74 -6.53
CA SER A 65 19.64 30.93 -6.85
C SER A 65 19.30 30.76 -8.34
N GLU A 66 20.11 30.00 -9.08
CA GLU A 66 19.92 29.62 -10.48
C GLU A 66 19.01 28.37 -10.54
N TRP A 67 17.69 28.55 -10.30
CA TRP A 67 16.77 27.43 -10.07
C TRP A 67 16.60 26.50 -11.27
N LEU A 68 16.56 27.06 -12.48
CA LEU A 68 16.41 26.27 -13.72
C LEU A 68 17.68 25.47 -14.03
N ASP A 69 18.86 26.00 -13.69
CA ASP A 69 20.12 25.27 -13.85
C ASP A 69 20.20 24.11 -12.86
N ALA A 70 19.89 24.38 -11.59
CA ALA A 70 19.77 23.34 -10.57
C ALA A 70 18.77 22.25 -10.98
N HIS A 71 17.63 22.67 -11.55
CA HIS A 71 16.61 21.76 -12.06
C HIS A 71 17.13 20.86 -13.18
N ARG A 72 17.78 21.44 -14.21
CA ARG A 72 18.34 20.68 -15.34
C ARG A 72 19.41 19.69 -14.88
N GLU A 73 20.33 20.11 -14.01
CA GLU A 73 21.37 19.25 -13.43
C GLU A 73 20.77 18.08 -12.62
N LEU A 74 19.77 18.35 -11.78
CA LEU A 74 19.11 17.32 -10.98
C LEU A 74 18.32 16.32 -11.85
N ARG A 75 17.58 16.80 -12.86
CA ARG A 75 16.87 15.90 -13.79
C ARG A 75 17.84 15.04 -14.57
N HIS A 76 18.92 15.62 -15.09
CA HIS A 76 19.94 14.87 -15.80
C HIS A 76 20.57 13.80 -14.91
N HIS A 77 20.92 14.13 -13.67
CA HIS A 77 21.45 13.17 -12.71
C HIS A 77 20.45 12.03 -12.40
N LEU A 78 19.17 12.35 -12.15
CA LEU A 78 18.14 11.35 -11.88
C LEU A 78 17.87 10.42 -13.07
N ALA A 79 17.91 10.96 -14.29
CA ALA A 79 17.64 10.21 -15.51
C ALA A 79 18.83 9.35 -15.98
N SER A 80 20.06 9.81 -15.75
CA SER A 80 21.30 9.08 -16.10
C SER A 80 21.71 8.04 -15.07
N GLY A 81 21.26 8.20 -13.82
CA GLY A 81 21.52 7.25 -12.74
C GLY A 81 20.78 5.91 -12.89
N PRO A 82 21.12 4.91 -12.06
CA PRO A 82 20.39 3.64 -12.03
C PRO A 82 18.91 3.85 -11.68
N ALA A 83 18.01 3.11 -12.35
CA ALA A 83 16.61 3.05 -11.95
C ALA A 83 16.50 2.38 -10.55
N ARG A 84 16.04 3.14 -9.55
CA ARG A 84 15.92 2.69 -8.15
C ARG A 84 14.47 2.55 -7.68
N PHE A 85 13.53 2.63 -8.61
CA PHE A 85 12.10 2.56 -8.38
C PHE A 85 11.44 1.63 -9.41
N VAL A 86 10.16 1.30 -9.21
CA VAL A 86 9.44 0.31 -10.04
C VAL A 86 9.28 0.77 -11.49
N ILE A 87 9.24 2.08 -11.74
CA ILE A 87 9.27 2.71 -13.06
C ILE A 87 10.42 3.72 -13.14
N ALA A 88 10.81 4.08 -14.36
CA ALA A 88 11.74 5.17 -14.66
C ALA A 88 11.47 5.73 -16.06
N PRO A 89 11.87 6.99 -16.38
CA PRO A 89 11.70 7.57 -17.71
C PRO A 89 12.26 6.68 -18.83
N SER A 90 13.43 6.06 -18.60
CA SER A 90 14.06 5.14 -19.55
C SER A 90 13.24 3.87 -19.84
N LEU A 91 12.32 3.49 -18.96
CA LEU A 91 11.43 2.34 -19.13
C LEU A 91 10.12 2.68 -19.86
N LYS A 92 9.80 3.98 -20.03
CA LYS A 92 8.54 4.45 -20.63
C LYS A 92 8.23 3.79 -21.98
N PRO A 93 9.15 3.71 -22.96
CA PRO A 93 8.82 3.10 -24.27
C PRO A 93 8.40 1.64 -24.14
N THR A 94 9.12 0.86 -23.34
CA THR A 94 8.86 -0.58 -23.14
C THR A 94 7.57 -0.80 -22.36
N VAL A 95 7.35 -0.07 -21.27
CA VAL A 95 6.16 -0.19 -20.42
C VAL A 95 4.91 0.22 -21.19
N ALA A 96 4.93 1.40 -21.83
CA ALA A 96 3.78 1.89 -22.59
C ALA A 96 3.46 0.99 -23.80
N SER A 97 4.47 0.53 -24.54
CA SER A 97 4.27 -0.43 -25.65
C SER A 97 3.65 -1.75 -25.17
N ARG A 98 4.14 -2.28 -24.04
CA ARG A 98 3.60 -3.51 -23.46
C ARG A 98 2.16 -3.32 -23.02
N ILE A 99 1.84 -2.27 -22.27
CA ILE A 99 0.46 -2.03 -21.81
C ILE A 99 -0.50 -1.83 -22.98
N ARG A 100 -0.13 -1.07 -24.02
CA ARG A 100 -0.97 -0.90 -25.22
C ARG A 100 -1.26 -2.23 -25.93
N ARG A 101 -0.32 -3.17 -25.88
CA ARG A 101 -0.48 -4.49 -26.52
C ARG A 101 -1.34 -5.44 -25.66
N GLU A 102 -1.06 -5.53 -24.36
CA GLU A 102 -1.74 -6.47 -23.45
C GLU A 102 -3.12 -5.97 -23.03
N PHE A 103 -3.33 -4.65 -23.00
CA PHE A 103 -4.57 -4.00 -22.56
C PHE A 103 -4.99 -2.87 -23.53
N PRO A 104 -5.52 -3.19 -24.72
CA PRO A 104 -5.83 -2.19 -25.76
C PRO A 104 -6.75 -1.05 -25.28
N ASP A 105 -7.70 -1.34 -24.39
CA ASP A 105 -8.65 -0.35 -23.85
C ASP A 105 -8.01 0.62 -22.85
N SER A 106 -6.80 0.33 -22.36
CA SER A 106 -6.12 1.12 -21.33
C SER A 106 -5.85 2.56 -21.75
N VAL A 107 -5.58 2.79 -23.04
CA VAL A 107 -5.31 4.15 -23.54
C VAL A 107 -6.57 5.03 -23.39
N GLY A 108 -7.72 4.51 -23.82
CA GLY A 108 -9.01 5.19 -23.68
C GLY A 108 -9.41 5.37 -22.22
N ALA A 109 -9.29 4.31 -21.41
CA ALA A 109 -9.59 4.37 -19.98
C ALA A 109 -8.69 5.35 -19.21
N ALA A 110 -7.40 5.43 -19.56
CA ALA A 110 -6.47 6.39 -18.98
C ALA A 110 -6.86 7.82 -19.33
N ALA A 111 -7.14 8.09 -20.61
CA ALA A 111 -7.57 9.39 -21.07
C ALA A 111 -8.87 9.82 -20.39
N ALA A 112 -9.90 8.97 -20.39
CA ALA A 112 -11.20 9.28 -19.80
C ALA A 112 -11.09 9.64 -18.31
N ARG A 113 -10.34 8.86 -17.53
CA ARG A 113 -10.20 9.12 -16.08
C ARG A 113 -9.38 10.39 -15.80
N ALA A 114 -8.31 10.62 -16.57
CA ALA A 114 -7.50 11.82 -16.44
C ALA A 114 -8.27 13.08 -16.90
N ASP A 115 -9.07 12.98 -17.96
CA ASP A 115 -9.87 14.10 -18.47
C ASP A 115 -10.94 14.57 -17.49
N ARG A 116 -11.54 13.66 -16.72
CA ARG A 116 -12.40 14.06 -15.60
C ARG A 116 -11.64 14.82 -14.50
N ILE A 117 -10.43 14.39 -14.15
CA ILE A 117 -9.58 15.13 -13.20
C ILE A 117 -9.31 16.54 -13.73
N LEU A 118 -9.00 16.68 -15.02
CA LEU A 118 -8.82 17.98 -15.67
C LEU A 118 -10.11 18.82 -15.68
N ALA A 119 -11.28 18.20 -15.67
CA ALA A 119 -12.58 18.86 -15.51
C ALA A 119 -12.93 19.20 -14.05
N GLY A 120 -12.05 18.90 -13.08
CA GLY A 120 -12.23 19.12 -11.65
C GLY A 120 -13.01 18.02 -10.92
N GLU A 121 -13.21 16.86 -11.56
CA GLU A 121 -13.97 15.74 -11.01
C GLU A 121 -13.06 14.64 -10.44
N HIS A 122 -13.21 14.37 -9.14
CA HIS A 122 -12.44 13.36 -8.41
C HIS A 122 -13.34 12.24 -7.89
N ASP A 123 -12.97 11.00 -8.19
CA ASP A 123 -13.58 9.82 -7.59
C ASP A 123 -12.67 9.32 -6.46
N LEU A 124 -13.16 9.36 -5.22
CA LEU A 124 -12.42 8.92 -4.05
C LEU A 124 -13.35 8.45 -2.93
N LEU A 125 -12.90 7.47 -2.16
CA LEU A 125 -13.59 6.92 -0.98
C LEU A 125 -15.06 6.50 -1.23
N GLY A 126 -15.36 6.01 -2.44
CA GLY A 126 -16.70 5.61 -2.86
C GLY A 126 -17.60 6.73 -3.40
N PHE A 127 -17.17 8.00 -3.30
CA PHE A 127 -17.82 9.13 -3.95
C PHE A 127 -17.36 9.27 -5.40
N ARG A 128 -18.23 9.81 -6.25
CA ARG A 128 -17.94 10.08 -7.66
C ARG A 128 -18.13 11.55 -8.00
N GLY A 129 -17.28 12.07 -8.86
CA GLY A 129 -17.38 13.45 -9.36
C GLY A 129 -17.29 14.51 -8.26
N LEU A 130 -16.54 14.25 -7.18
CA LEU A 130 -16.30 15.27 -6.15
C LEU A 130 -15.50 16.42 -6.74
N ARG A 131 -15.93 17.64 -6.42
CA ARG A 131 -15.34 18.88 -6.90
C ARG A 131 -14.74 19.64 -5.73
N PHE A 132 -13.44 19.90 -5.80
CA PHE A 132 -12.69 20.59 -4.73
C PHE A 132 -12.38 22.04 -5.09
N ASP A 133 -12.91 22.55 -6.20
CA ASP A 133 -12.67 23.90 -6.66
C ASP A 133 -13.47 24.94 -5.88
N SER A 134 -12.79 26.02 -5.51
CA SER A 134 -13.40 27.24 -4.97
C SER A 134 -12.88 28.41 -5.80
N GLY A 135 -13.71 28.94 -6.69
CA GLY A 135 -13.31 30.05 -7.58
C GLY A 135 -12.35 29.64 -8.70
N GLY A 136 -12.47 28.43 -9.25
CA GLY A 136 -11.67 27.95 -10.39
C GLY A 136 -10.27 27.44 -10.03
N THR A 137 -9.93 27.38 -8.74
CA THR A 137 -8.69 26.76 -8.23
C THR A 137 -9.03 25.74 -7.16
N THR A 138 -8.22 24.68 -7.07
CA THR A 138 -8.41 23.61 -6.07
C THR A 138 -8.20 24.16 -4.66
N ASP A 139 -9.22 24.04 -3.79
CA ASP A 139 -9.12 24.32 -2.36
C ASP A 139 -8.67 23.06 -1.63
N TRP A 140 -7.37 22.98 -1.32
CA TRP A 140 -6.73 21.81 -0.71
C TRP A 140 -7.14 21.57 0.75
N HIS A 141 -7.97 22.45 1.32
CA HIS A 141 -8.49 22.37 2.69
C HIS A 141 -10.01 22.14 2.73
N PHE A 142 -10.65 21.97 1.57
CA PHE A 142 -12.09 21.85 1.44
C PHE A 142 -12.57 20.40 1.44
N ASP A 143 -13.63 20.17 2.20
CA ASP A 143 -14.44 18.96 2.16
C ASP A 143 -15.75 19.26 1.41
N PRO A 144 -15.89 18.82 0.15
CA PRO A 144 -17.08 19.08 -0.65
C PRO A 144 -18.31 18.27 -0.24
N VAL A 145 -18.15 17.21 0.56
CA VAL A 145 -19.29 16.38 0.99
C VAL A 145 -20.05 17.05 2.13
N HIS A 146 -19.34 17.73 3.02
CA HIS A 146 -19.95 18.41 4.16
C HIS A 146 -19.93 19.95 4.04
N ASP A 147 -19.39 20.48 2.95
CA ASP A 147 -19.19 21.90 2.69
C ASP A 147 -18.46 22.60 3.84
N ARG A 148 -17.29 22.06 4.20
CA ARG A 148 -16.46 22.55 5.32
C ARG A 148 -15.03 22.80 4.88
N ARG A 149 -14.35 23.72 5.57
CA ARG A 149 -12.93 24.00 5.35
C ARG A 149 -12.14 23.81 6.64
N ALA A 150 -11.06 23.05 6.55
CA ALA A 150 -10.14 22.88 7.66
C ALA A 150 -9.32 24.17 7.89
N PRO A 151 -9.01 24.54 9.14
CA PRO A 151 -8.32 25.78 9.44
C PRO A 151 -6.84 25.73 9.04
N ARG A 152 -6.32 26.87 8.58
CA ARG A 152 -4.89 27.09 8.27
C ARG A 152 -4.12 27.59 9.48
N ARG A 153 -3.96 26.71 10.47
CA ARG A 153 -3.21 26.96 11.71
C ARG A 153 -2.01 26.06 11.78
N PHE A 154 -1.13 26.25 12.76
CA PHE A 154 -0.05 25.31 13.01
C PHE A 154 -0.60 23.88 13.13
N TRP A 155 0.03 22.91 12.44
CA TRP A 155 -0.50 21.56 12.21
C TRP A 155 -1.02 20.87 13.49
N ALA A 156 -0.31 21.03 14.61
CA ALA A 156 -0.65 20.38 15.88
C ALA A 156 -1.88 21.00 16.56
N ASP A 157 -2.29 22.19 16.12
CA ASP A 157 -3.46 22.93 16.62
C ASP A 157 -4.70 22.72 15.73
N VAL A 158 -4.56 21.96 14.64
CA VAL A 158 -5.68 21.56 13.79
C VAL A 158 -6.40 20.39 14.44
N ALA A 159 -7.57 20.66 15.02
CA ALA A 159 -8.43 19.65 15.61
C ALA A 159 -9.19 18.86 14.52
N TYR A 160 -8.48 18.11 13.68
CA TYR A 160 -9.06 17.42 12.50
C TYR A 160 -10.12 16.34 12.81
N LEU A 161 -10.28 15.96 14.09
CA LEU A 161 -11.36 15.09 14.54
C LEU A 161 -12.64 15.86 14.90
N ASP A 162 -12.57 17.18 15.00
CA ASP A 162 -13.73 18.06 15.14
C ASP A 162 -14.50 18.09 13.82
N PRO A 163 -15.80 17.71 13.80
CA PRO A 163 -16.65 17.81 12.62
C PRO A 163 -16.68 19.21 11.99
N GLY A 164 -16.39 20.27 12.76
CA GLY A 164 -16.27 21.64 12.25
C GLY A 164 -15.15 21.83 11.21
N CYS A 165 -14.16 20.94 11.19
CA CYS A 165 -13.08 20.93 10.18
C CYS A 165 -13.47 20.21 8.87
N GLY A 166 -14.64 19.57 8.81
CA GLY A 166 -15.01 18.63 7.74
C GLY A 166 -14.51 17.21 8.00
N ASP A 167 -14.81 16.30 7.06
CA ASP A 167 -14.27 14.94 7.06
C ASP A 167 -12.83 14.96 6.57
N HIS A 168 -11.91 14.89 7.53
CA HIS A 168 -10.47 14.90 7.26
C HIS A 168 -10.02 13.84 6.25
N LYS A 169 -10.73 12.71 6.12
CA LYS A 169 -10.33 11.67 5.17
C LYS A 169 -10.59 12.10 3.73
N ILE A 170 -11.68 12.81 3.47
CA ILE A 170 -11.99 13.33 2.12
C ILE A 170 -10.92 14.34 1.70
N ILE A 171 -10.58 15.26 2.61
CA ILE A 171 -9.51 16.25 2.38
C ILE A 171 -8.17 15.55 2.17
N TRP A 172 -7.82 14.60 3.04
CA TRP A 172 -6.54 13.90 2.96
C TRP A 172 -6.42 13.01 1.74
N GLU A 173 -7.47 12.33 1.30
CA GLU A 173 -7.41 11.44 0.13
C GLU A 173 -7.04 12.21 -1.15
N LEU A 174 -7.62 13.40 -1.36
CA LEU A 174 -7.16 14.31 -2.41
C LEU A 174 -5.68 14.68 -2.23
N ASN A 175 -5.31 15.05 -1.00
CA ASN A 175 -3.97 15.48 -0.63
C ASN A 175 -2.96 14.32 -0.49
N ARG A 176 -3.33 13.06 -0.76
CA ARG A 176 -2.37 11.97 -1.04
C ARG A 176 -1.80 12.11 -2.44
N HIS A 177 -2.41 12.94 -3.30
CA HIS A 177 -2.01 13.18 -4.68
C HIS A 177 -1.93 11.91 -5.53
N GLN A 178 -2.74 10.91 -5.21
CA GLN A 178 -2.75 9.66 -5.97
C GLN A 178 -3.35 9.83 -7.36
N HIS A 179 -4.11 10.91 -7.60
CA HIS A 179 -4.53 11.31 -8.94
C HIS A 179 -3.33 11.67 -9.84
N TRP A 180 -2.15 11.98 -9.29
CA TRP A 180 -0.94 12.18 -10.09
C TRP A 180 -0.47 10.89 -10.77
N LEU A 181 -0.73 9.72 -10.18
CA LEU A 181 -0.47 8.43 -10.84
C LEU A 181 -1.41 8.25 -12.04
N VAL A 182 -2.65 8.73 -11.95
CA VAL A 182 -3.63 8.69 -13.06
C VAL A 182 -3.18 9.61 -14.19
N LEU A 183 -2.74 10.84 -13.87
CA LEU A 183 -2.16 11.77 -14.86
C LEU A 183 -0.88 11.21 -15.49
N GLY A 184 0.00 10.59 -14.70
CA GLY A 184 1.22 9.93 -15.17
C GLY A 184 0.92 8.76 -16.12
N ARG A 185 -0.03 7.89 -15.76
CA ARG A 185 -0.53 6.80 -16.62
C ARG A 185 -1.05 7.35 -17.95
N ALA A 186 -1.93 8.35 -17.91
CA ALA A 186 -2.48 8.96 -19.12
C ALA A 186 -1.40 9.63 -19.98
N SER A 187 -0.45 10.34 -19.37
CA SER A 187 0.69 10.95 -20.06
C SER A 187 1.53 9.91 -20.80
N TRP A 188 1.90 8.80 -20.15
CA TRP A 188 2.70 7.76 -20.78
C TRP A 188 1.97 6.99 -21.88
N LEU A 189 0.69 6.67 -21.68
CA LEU A 189 -0.09 5.86 -22.62
C LEU A 189 -0.57 6.66 -23.83
N THR A 190 -0.87 7.94 -23.69
CA THR A 190 -1.39 8.78 -24.79
C THR A 190 -0.33 9.67 -25.43
N GLY A 191 0.72 10.05 -24.68
CA GLY A 191 1.67 11.08 -25.09
C GLY A 191 1.11 12.52 -25.08
N ASN A 192 -0.11 12.74 -24.59
CA ASN A 192 -0.71 14.07 -24.60
C ASN A 192 -0.11 14.98 -23.50
N PRO A 193 0.44 16.16 -23.85
CA PRO A 193 1.09 17.06 -22.88
C PRO A 193 0.14 17.66 -21.84
N LYS A 194 -1.19 17.67 -22.08
CA LYS A 194 -2.17 18.28 -21.15
C LYS A 194 -2.14 17.66 -19.75
N TYR A 195 -1.85 16.36 -19.64
CA TYR A 195 -1.83 15.66 -18.35
C TYR A 195 -0.62 16.07 -17.50
N ARG A 196 0.52 16.31 -18.14
CA ARG A 196 1.72 16.84 -17.49
C ARG A 196 1.51 18.30 -17.06
N ALA A 197 0.91 19.11 -17.92
CA ALA A 197 0.60 20.51 -17.62
C ALA A 197 -0.34 20.62 -16.41
N ALA A 198 -1.40 19.80 -16.35
CA ALA A 198 -2.31 19.74 -15.21
C ALA A 198 -1.59 19.33 -13.92
N TRP A 199 -0.74 18.31 -13.98
CA TRP A 199 0.06 17.89 -12.83
C TRP A 199 1.00 18.99 -12.31
N LEU A 200 1.68 19.72 -13.20
CA LEU A 200 2.53 20.85 -12.82
C LEU A 200 1.71 21.97 -12.14
N SER A 201 0.55 22.29 -12.70
CA SER A 201 -0.35 23.28 -12.12
C SER A 201 -0.82 22.87 -10.71
N ASP A 202 -1.16 21.60 -10.51
CA ASP A 202 -1.51 21.05 -9.20
C ASP A 202 -0.36 21.18 -8.20
N LEU A 203 0.88 20.84 -8.61
CA LEU A 203 2.06 20.96 -7.74
C LEU A 203 2.29 22.41 -7.30
N GLU A 204 2.24 23.35 -8.24
CA GLU A 204 2.43 24.77 -7.96
C GLU A 204 1.34 25.33 -7.04
N CYS A 205 0.08 25.00 -7.34
CA CYS A 205 -1.08 25.38 -6.54
C CYS A 205 -0.95 24.82 -5.11
N TRP A 206 -0.63 23.53 -4.98
CA TRP A 206 -0.52 22.88 -3.67
C TRP A 206 0.61 23.49 -2.83
N LEU A 207 1.79 23.73 -3.42
CA LEU A 207 2.92 24.34 -2.71
C LEU A 207 2.61 25.76 -2.24
N ALA A 208 1.92 26.55 -3.07
CA ALA A 208 1.50 27.90 -2.69
C ALA A 208 0.51 27.86 -1.51
N ASP A 209 -0.39 26.87 -1.50
CA ASP A 209 -1.49 26.80 -0.56
C ASP A 209 -1.16 26.08 0.76
N ASN A 210 -0.15 25.21 0.75
CA ASN A 210 0.23 24.32 1.86
C ASN A 210 1.67 24.56 2.34
N PRO A 211 1.98 25.72 2.95
CA PRO A 211 3.31 25.97 3.50
C PRO A 211 3.66 24.97 4.62
N PRO A 212 4.96 24.68 4.84
CA PRO A 212 5.37 23.70 5.83
C PRO A 212 4.78 23.92 7.22
N LEU A 213 4.27 22.83 7.82
CA LEU A 213 3.72 22.80 9.18
C LEU A 213 2.40 23.59 9.39
N VAL A 214 1.72 23.99 8.32
CA VAL A 214 0.47 24.75 8.39
C VAL A 214 -0.70 23.99 7.77
N GLY A 215 -1.76 23.84 8.55
CA GLY A 215 -3.03 23.26 8.13
C GLY A 215 -3.09 21.74 8.23
N ILE A 216 -4.26 21.22 7.86
CA ILE A 216 -4.63 19.80 8.03
C ILE A 216 -3.71 18.84 7.26
N ASN A 217 -3.13 19.28 6.14
CA ASN A 217 -2.25 18.47 5.30
C ASN A 217 -0.89 18.17 5.92
N TRP A 218 -0.61 18.76 7.09
CA TRP A 218 0.57 18.49 7.93
C TRP A 218 0.25 17.69 9.21
N ALA A 219 -1.02 17.38 9.47
CA ALA A 219 -1.47 16.86 10.77
C ALA A 219 -1.35 15.34 10.95
N SER A 220 -1.26 14.56 9.86
CA SER A 220 -1.20 13.10 9.90
C SER A 220 0.02 12.56 9.15
N MET A 221 0.91 11.88 9.86
CA MET A 221 2.19 11.41 9.30
C MET A 221 2.01 10.36 8.21
N LEU A 222 0.99 9.51 8.33
CA LEU A 222 0.62 8.57 7.26
C LEU A 222 0.29 9.31 5.95
N GLU A 223 -0.42 10.43 6.02
CA GLU A 223 -0.82 11.19 4.84
C GLU A 223 0.37 11.86 4.15
N LEU A 224 1.32 12.39 4.93
CA LEU A 224 2.58 12.90 4.39
C LEU A 224 3.42 11.79 3.76
N ALA A 225 3.42 10.60 4.37
CA ALA A 225 4.13 9.44 3.89
C ALA A 225 3.56 8.97 2.54
N LEU A 226 2.24 8.79 2.44
CA LEU A 226 1.56 8.40 1.20
C LEU A 226 1.70 9.47 0.11
N ARG A 227 1.55 10.76 0.44
CA ARG A 227 1.81 11.85 -0.52
C ARG A 227 3.25 11.84 -1.03
N SER A 228 4.24 11.58 -0.16
CA SER A 228 5.64 11.48 -0.55
C SER A 228 5.88 10.31 -1.52
N LEU A 229 5.18 9.18 -1.35
CA LEU A 229 5.21 8.08 -2.31
C LEU A 229 4.62 8.47 -3.67
N SER A 230 3.48 9.18 -3.69
CA SER A 230 2.90 9.74 -4.92
C SER A 230 3.84 10.71 -5.63
N TRP A 231 4.60 11.51 -4.88
CA TRP A 231 5.58 12.44 -5.42
C TRP A 231 6.79 11.72 -6.04
N ILE A 232 7.22 10.59 -5.46
CA ILE A 232 8.25 9.73 -6.06
C ILE A 232 7.76 9.14 -7.39
N TRP A 233 6.51 8.69 -7.47
CA TRP A 233 5.91 8.29 -8.75
C TRP A 233 5.96 9.44 -9.77
N ALA A 234 5.60 10.66 -9.38
CA ALA A 234 5.64 11.82 -10.28
C ALA A 234 7.05 12.15 -10.78
N VAL A 235 8.08 12.05 -9.93
CA VAL A 235 9.49 12.18 -10.35
C VAL A 235 9.80 11.22 -11.50
N HIS A 236 9.33 9.98 -11.44
CA HIS A 236 9.60 8.99 -12.48
C HIS A 236 8.70 9.11 -13.71
N PHE A 237 7.45 9.58 -13.57
CA PHE A 237 6.56 9.82 -14.70
C PHE A 237 7.00 11.00 -15.56
N PHE A 238 7.44 12.10 -14.93
CA PHE A 238 7.68 13.39 -15.61
C PHE A 238 9.16 13.79 -15.66
N GLY A 239 10.07 12.93 -15.16
CA GLY A 239 11.51 13.19 -15.09
C GLY A 239 12.31 13.10 -16.39
N ASP A 240 11.68 13.05 -17.57
CA ASP A 240 12.38 12.88 -18.86
C ASP A 240 13.16 14.14 -19.28
N PRO A 241 14.51 14.13 -19.28
CA PRO A 241 15.32 15.33 -19.48
C PRO A 241 15.21 15.94 -20.90
N ALA A 242 14.53 15.28 -21.84
CA ALA A 242 14.27 15.82 -23.17
C ALA A 242 13.25 16.98 -23.18
N GLU A 243 12.49 17.16 -22.10
CA GLU A 243 11.50 18.24 -21.97
C GLU A 243 12.15 19.53 -21.47
N ASP A 244 11.97 20.63 -22.21
CA ASP A 244 12.39 21.97 -21.77
C ASP A 244 11.35 22.57 -20.81
N ASP A 245 11.77 22.84 -19.58
CA ASP A 245 10.90 23.27 -18.50
C ASP A 245 11.14 24.72 -18.13
N SER A 246 10.06 25.49 -18.05
CA SER A 246 10.07 26.87 -17.57
C SER A 246 10.04 26.98 -16.03
N THR A 247 9.85 25.87 -15.32
CA THR A 247 9.70 25.84 -13.86
C THR A 247 10.62 24.81 -13.22
N ALA A 248 11.15 25.15 -12.04
CA ALA A 248 12.13 24.33 -11.33
C ALA A 248 11.50 23.18 -10.52
N TRP A 249 10.47 22.52 -11.05
CA TRP A 249 9.61 21.60 -10.30
C TRP A 249 10.35 20.43 -9.64
N ILE A 250 11.46 19.93 -10.22
CA ILE A 250 12.25 18.86 -9.59
C ILE A 250 12.88 19.32 -8.26
N VAL A 251 13.29 20.60 -8.17
CA VAL A 251 13.81 21.20 -6.96
C VAL A 251 12.71 21.21 -5.90
N ASP A 252 11.49 21.59 -6.31
CA ASP A 252 10.33 21.66 -5.43
C ASP A 252 9.88 20.28 -4.94
N LEU A 253 9.84 19.26 -5.81
CA LEU A 253 9.53 17.88 -5.42
C LEU A 253 10.54 17.32 -4.43
N LEU A 254 11.85 17.42 -4.73
CA LEU A 254 12.88 16.89 -3.85
C LEU A 254 12.91 17.60 -2.50
N LEU A 255 12.72 18.93 -2.50
CA LEU A 255 12.60 19.71 -1.27
C LEU A 255 11.37 19.30 -0.46
N GLY A 256 10.21 19.18 -1.11
CA GLY A 256 8.96 18.81 -0.46
C GLY A 256 8.96 17.39 0.08
N ILE A 257 9.48 16.41 -0.67
CA ILE A 257 9.69 15.04 -0.17
C ILE A 257 10.58 15.08 1.08
N ASP A 258 11.71 15.80 1.04
CA ASP A 258 12.64 15.82 2.18
C ASP A 258 12.04 16.49 3.43
N ILE A 259 11.33 17.62 3.28
CA ILE A 259 10.67 18.31 4.40
C ILE A 259 9.57 17.44 5.01
N GLN A 260 8.73 16.83 4.18
CA GLN A 260 7.65 15.97 4.65
C GLN A 260 8.17 14.75 5.39
N LEU A 261 9.16 14.05 4.81
CA LEU A 261 9.74 12.87 5.46
C LEU A 261 10.57 13.22 6.71
N ALA A 262 11.16 14.43 6.77
CA ALA A 262 11.76 14.92 8.03
C ALA A 262 10.69 15.13 9.11
N HIS A 263 9.48 15.54 8.74
CA HIS A 263 8.37 15.68 9.67
C HIS A 263 7.84 14.32 10.13
N VAL A 264 7.69 13.36 9.21
CA VAL A 264 7.34 11.95 9.51
C VAL A 264 8.35 11.32 10.46
N GLU A 265 9.65 11.40 10.15
CA GLU A 265 10.74 10.85 10.98
C GLU A 265 10.70 11.37 12.43
N ARG A 266 10.28 12.62 12.64
CA ARG A 266 10.23 13.25 13.96
C ARG A 266 8.98 12.89 14.76
N ASN A 267 7.94 12.37 14.11
CA ASN A 267 6.59 12.21 14.67
C ASN A 267 5.97 10.83 14.37
N LEU A 268 6.80 9.80 14.14
CA LEU A 268 6.34 8.43 13.88
C LEU A 268 5.28 7.95 14.87
N SER A 269 4.27 7.23 14.38
CA SER A 269 3.06 6.85 15.11
C SER A 269 3.23 5.72 16.15
N TYR A 270 4.42 5.56 16.74
CA TYR A 270 4.75 4.51 17.73
C TYR A 270 3.75 4.38 18.88
N TYR A 271 3.17 5.51 19.32
CA TYR A 271 2.31 5.57 20.50
C TYR A 271 0.97 6.27 20.27
N PHE A 272 0.59 6.47 19.01
CA PHE A 272 -0.73 6.98 18.61
C PHE A 272 -1.49 5.91 17.83
N SER A 273 -0.97 5.55 16.65
CA SER A 273 -1.49 4.49 15.78
C SER A 273 -0.36 3.54 15.35
N PRO A 274 0.12 2.66 16.25
CA PRO A 274 1.20 1.70 15.97
C PRO A 274 0.67 0.47 15.25
N ASN A 275 0.07 0.72 14.09
CA ASN A 275 -0.64 -0.22 13.25
C ASN A 275 -0.29 0.06 11.78
N THR A 276 -1.23 -0.05 10.85
CA THR A 276 -1.02 0.31 9.43
C THR A 276 -0.46 1.72 9.25
N HIS A 277 -0.76 2.69 10.13
CA HIS A 277 -0.15 4.03 10.07
C HIS A 277 1.39 3.97 10.16
N LEU A 278 1.91 3.31 11.21
CA LEU A 278 3.36 3.16 11.40
C LEU A 278 4.01 2.38 10.23
N LEU A 279 3.32 1.36 9.68
CA LEU A 279 3.82 0.65 8.51
C LEU A 279 3.93 1.56 7.28
N GLY A 280 2.91 2.37 7.00
CA GLY A 280 2.91 3.29 5.85
C GLY A 280 3.97 4.39 5.98
N GLU A 281 4.14 4.93 7.18
CA GLU A 281 5.20 5.90 7.51
C GLU A 281 6.59 5.30 7.30
N ALA A 282 6.83 4.09 7.82
CA ALA A 282 8.09 3.37 7.66
C ALA A 282 8.36 2.98 6.19
N LEU A 283 7.32 2.60 5.44
CA LEU A 283 7.40 2.34 4.02
C LEU A 283 7.89 3.57 3.25
N ALA A 284 7.30 4.74 3.47
CA ALA A 284 7.71 5.95 2.78
C ALA A 284 9.17 6.33 3.08
N LEU A 285 9.60 6.22 4.35
CA LEU A 285 11.00 6.42 4.73
C LEU A 285 11.94 5.42 4.03
N TYR A 286 11.54 4.14 3.97
CA TYR A 286 12.30 3.09 3.31
C TYR A 286 12.42 3.35 1.80
N VAL A 287 11.28 3.49 1.12
CA VAL A 287 11.20 3.65 -0.32
C VAL A 287 11.92 4.92 -0.76
N ALA A 288 11.64 6.08 -0.15
CA ALA A 288 12.32 7.32 -0.49
C ALA A 288 13.83 7.23 -0.26
N GLY A 289 14.24 6.64 0.87
CA GLY A 289 15.66 6.49 1.18
C GLY A 289 16.42 5.57 0.23
N ARG A 290 15.73 4.64 -0.44
CA ARG A 290 16.34 3.73 -1.44
C ARG A 290 16.22 4.26 -2.87
N ALA A 291 15.12 4.94 -3.19
CA ALA A 291 14.83 5.47 -4.52
C ALA A 291 15.56 6.80 -4.81
N LEU A 292 15.77 7.64 -3.80
CA LEU A 292 16.34 8.99 -3.94
C LEU A 292 17.63 9.16 -3.13
N PRO A 293 18.73 8.44 -3.46
CA PRO A 293 19.99 8.57 -2.73
C PRO A 293 20.61 9.97 -2.78
N GLN A 294 20.11 10.84 -3.66
CA GLN A 294 20.54 12.24 -3.80
C GLN A 294 20.19 13.10 -2.58
N LEU A 295 19.26 12.69 -1.73
CA LEU A 295 18.97 13.38 -0.48
C LEU A 295 19.91 12.89 0.62
N ALA A 296 20.52 13.81 1.37
CA ALA A 296 21.49 13.53 2.42
C ALA A 296 20.93 12.63 3.53
N ALA A 297 19.63 12.71 3.80
CA ALA A 297 18.96 11.90 4.81
C ALA A 297 18.59 10.48 4.32
N SER A 298 18.71 10.17 3.03
CA SER A 298 18.15 8.95 2.42
C SER A 298 18.69 7.67 3.05
N GLN A 299 20.00 7.54 3.27
CA GLN A 299 20.56 6.34 3.88
C GLN A 299 20.02 6.10 5.31
N ARG A 300 19.89 7.16 6.11
CA ARG A 300 19.35 7.10 7.47
C ARG A 300 17.86 6.72 7.44
N ARG A 301 17.07 7.36 6.56
CA ARG A 301 15.64 7.06 6.40
C ARG A 301 15.39 5.65 5.91
N ALA A 302 16.20 5.17 4.96
CA ALA A 302 16.17 3.78 4.52
C ALA A 302 16.45 2.80 5.68
N ALA A 303 17.46 3.10 6.50
CA ALA A 303 17.78 2.27 7.65
C ALA A 303 16.64 2.24 8.69
N LEU A 304 16.09 3.41 9.04
CA LEU A 304 15.00 3.54 10.00
C LEU A 304 13.71 2.86 9.50
N GLY A 305 13.30 3.14 8.26
CA GLY A 305 12.11 2.52 7.66
C GLY A 305 12.25 1.00 7.59
N ARG A 306 13.42 0.49 7.21
CA ARG A 306 13.70 -0.96 7.22
C ARG A 306 13.61 -1.55 8.63
N GLU A 307 14.23 -0.91 9.62
CA GLU A 307 14.21 -1.39 11.00
C GLU A 307 12.77 -1.53 11.52
N ILE A 308 11.95 -0.51 11.31
CA ILE A 308 10.54 -0.52 11.73
C ILE A 308 9.76 -1.60 10.96
N LEU A 309 9.86 -1.63 9.63
CA LEU A 309 9.14 -2.61 8.81
C LEU A 309 9.48 -4.04 9.21
N VAL A 310 10.75 -4.35 9.51
CA VAL A 310 11.17 -5.69 9.94
C VAL A 310 10.68 -5.99 11.36
N ALA A 311 10.78 -5.03 12.29
CA ALA A 311 10.34 -5.21 13.67
C ALA A 311 8.81 -5.42 13.78
N GLU A 312 8.03 -4.84 12.87
CA GLU A 312 6.57 -4.92 12.89
C GLU A 312 6.00 -6.18 12.21
N ILE A 313 6.80 -6.97 11.47
CA ILE A 313 6.34 -8.20 10.78
C ILE A 313 5.62 -9.12 11.78
N ASP A 314 6.31 -9.57 12.83
CA ASP A 314 5.74 -10.53 13.78
C ASP A 314 4.82 -9.90 14.82
N ARG A 315 4.75 -8.56 14.86
CA ARG A 315 3.83 -7.81 15.72
C ARG A 315 2.47 -7.62 15.07
N GLN A 316 2.44 -7.47 13.75
CA GLN A 316 1.24 -7.12 13.01
C GLN A 316 0.72 -8.23 12.09
N ILE A 317 1.54 -9.25 11.80
CA ILE A 317 1.15 -10.37 10.94
C ILE A 317 1.10 -11.65 11.79
N GLY A 318 -0.07 -12.29 11.84
CA GLY A 318 -0.29 -13.56 12.53
C GLY A 318 0.39 -14.73 11.84
N ALA A 319 0.55 -15.87 12.53
CA ALA A 319 1.17 -17.07 11.96
C ALA A 319 0.40 -17.64 10.74
N ASP A 320 -0.91 -17.39 10.69
CA ASP A 320 -1.80 -17.68 9.56
C ASP A 320 -1.77 -16.61 8.46
N GLY A 321 -0.99 -15.55 8.66
CA GLY A 321 -0.79 -14.47 7.72
C GLY A 321 -1.79 -13.33 7.79
N GLY A 322 -2.85 -13.44 8.59
CA GLY A 322 -3.80 -12.33 8.71
C GLY A 322 -3.23 -11.17 9.54
N HIS A 323 -3.65 -9.96 9.20
CA HIS A 323 -3.18 -8.74 9.83
C HIS A 323 -3.86 -8.53 11.20
N CYS A 324 -3.16 -7.89 12.14
CA CYS A 324 -3.59 -7.77 13.51
C CYS A 324 -4.83 -6.89 13.67
N GLU A 325 -5.06 -5.94 12.77
CA GLU A 325 -6.18 -4.99 12.88
C GLU A 325 -7.56 -5.59 12.63
N ARG A 326 -7.62 -6.85 12.17
CA ARG A 326 -8.86 -7.58 11.87
C ARG A 326 -9.81 -6.78 10.97
N SER A 327 -9.22 -6.06 10.02
CA SER A 327 -9.93 -5.49 8.88
C SER A 327 -9.31 -6.03 7.60
N THR A 328 -10.15 -6.48 6.68
CA THR A 328 -9.70 -6.96 5.37
C THR A 328 -9.12 -5.83 4.52
N HIS A 329 -9.62 -4.61 4.69
CA HIS A 329 -9.11 -3.43 4.02
C HIS A 329 -7.68 -3.10 4.49
N TYR A 330 -7.46 -3.01 5.80
CA TYR A 330 -6.12 -2.77 6.36
C TYR A 330 -5.17 -3.94 6.11
N HIS A 331 -5.68 -5.17 6.00
CA HIS A 331 -4.90 -6.31 5.53
C HIS A 331 -4.38 -6.13 4.10
N LYS A 332 -5.22 -5.64 3.17
CA LYS A 332 -4.78 -5.31 1.80
C LYS A 332 -3.70 -4.21 1.82
N TYR A 333 -3.86 -3.16 2.63
CA TYR A 333 -2.83 -2.13 2.78
C TYR A 333 -1.50 -2.71 3.24
N ALA A 334 -1.51 -3.54 4.28
CA ALA A 334 -0.29 -4.19 4.77
C ALA A 334 0.38 -5.05 3.67
N LEU A 335 -0.41 -5.79 2.89
CA LEU A 335 0.09 -6.55 1.74
C LEU A 335 0.76 -5.62 0.73
N ASP A 336 0.07 -4.58 0.28
CA ASP A 336 0.58 -3.62 -0.70
C ASP A 336 1.87 -2.93 -0.20
N PHE A 337 1.95 -2.62 1.09
CA PHE A 337 3.13 -2.03 1.71
C PHE A 337 4.35 -2.96 1.62
N TYR A 338 4.20 -4.23 2.01
CA TYR A 338 5.31 -5.17 1.94
C TYR A 338 5.66 -5.58 0.50
N LEU A 339 4.70 -5.56 -0.44
CA LEU A 339 4.99 -5.78 -1.86
C LEU A 339 5.86 -4.66 -2.44
N LEU A 340 5.54 -3.38 -2.16
CA LEU A 340 6.39 -2.28 -2.60
C LEU A 340 7.76 -2.29 -1.89
N ALA A 341 7.80 -2.58 -0.59
CA ALA A 341 9.07 -2.72 0.12
C ALA A 341 9.95 -3.83 -0.49
N LEU A 342 9.37 -4.99 -0.80
CA LEU A 342 10.06 -6.10 -1.46
C LEU A 342 10.56 -5.73 -2.86
N ALA A 343 9.72 -5.09 -3.67
CA ALA A 343 10.09 -4.62 -5.01
C ALA A 343 11.30 -3.69 -4.95
N ILE A 344 11.28 -2.67 -4.06
CA ILE A 344 12.37 -1.73 -3.90
C ILE A 344 13.63 -2.39 -3.31
N ALA A 345 13.48 -3.32 -2.38
CA ALA A 345 14.59 -4.08 -1.82
C ALA A 345 15.31 -4.88 -2.93
N ARG A 346 14.58 -5.54 -3.83
CA ARG A 346 15.16 -6.29 -4.95
C ARG A 346 15.78 -5.39 -6.01
N ILE A 347 15.10 -4.31 -6.39
CA ILE A 347 15.64 -3.32 -7.33
C ILE A 347 16.97 -2.79 -6.83
N THR A 348 17.08 -2.49 -5.53
CA THR A 348 18.27 -1.86 -4.95
C THR A 348 19.25 -2.82 -4.30
N GLY A 349 18.99 -4.13 -4.30
CA GLY A 349 19.84 -5.16 -3.70
C GLY A 349 19.95 -5.09 -2.17
N ASP A 350 18.89 -4.69 -1.47
CA ASP A 350 18.85 -4.71 0.00
C ASP A 350 18.58 -6.13 0.54
N ARG A 351 19.35 -6.55 1.54
CA ARG A 351 19.19 -7.85 2.22
C ARG A 351 17.84 -8.04 2.91
N ALA A 352 17.16 -6.93 3.24
CA ALA A 352 15.81 -6.95 3.80
C ALA A 352 14.76 -7.55 2.86
N ALA A 353 15.09 -7.76 1.58
CA ALA A 353 14.23 -8.47 0.64
C ALA A 353 13.75 -9.81 1.22
N SER A 354 14.61 -10.57 1.89
CA SER A 354 14.23 -11.85 2.50
C SER A 354 13.21 -11.71 3.64
N ASP A 355 13.24 -10.62 4.40
CA ASP A 355 12.28 -10.34 5.47
C ASP A 355 10.93 -9.91 4.89
N PHE A 356 10.97 -8.99 3.91
CA PHE A 356 9.77 -8.52 3.22
C PHE A 356 9.10 -9.63 2.39
N GLU A 357 9.88 -10.54 1.83
CA GLU A 357 9.37 -11.73 1.13
C GLU A 357 8.56 -12.63 2.07
N ARG A 358 9.07 -12.88 3.30
CA ARG A 358 8.32 -13.67 4.31
C ARG A 358 7.03 -12.97 4.74
N ALA A 359 7.07 -11.65 4.92
CA ALA A 359 5.88 -10.86 5.26
C ALA A 359 4.84 -10.90 4.14
N ALA A 360 5.26 -10.59 2.91
CA ALA A 360 4.39 -10.60 1.73
C ALA A 360 3.80 -11.98 1.45
N ALA A 361 4.57 -13.07 1.62
CA ALA A 361 4.06 -14.43 1.43
C ALA A 361 2.95 -14.79 2.42
N ARG A 362 3.10 -14.43 3.70
CA ARG A 362 2.09 -14.65 4.73
C ARG A 362 0.82 -13.85 4.45
N LEU A 363 0.98 -12.55 4.16
CA LEU A 363 -0.15 -11.67 3.83
C LEU A 363 -0.88 -12.11 2.56
N ALA A 364 -0.15 -12.44 1.49
CA ALA A 364 -0.72 -12.88 0.22
C ALA A 364 -1.48 -14.21 0.37
N PHE A 365 -0.96 -15.14 1.18
CA PHE A 365 -1.66 -16.38 1.49
C PHE A 365 -3.02 -16.12 2.15
N ALA A 366 -3.05 -15.29 3.22
CA ALA A 366 -4.29 -14.94 3.89
C ALA A 366 -5.26 -14.19 2.97
N ALA A 367 -4.78 -13.22 2.18
CA ALA A 367 -5.58 -12.51 1.19
C ALA A 367 -6.18 -13.46 0.14
N ARG A 368 -5.41 -14.44 -0.34
CA ARG A 368 -5.88 -15.44 -1.31
C ARG A 368 -6.94 -16.37 -0.72
N VAL A 369 -6.81 -16.74 0.57
CA VAL A 369 -7.80 -17.52 1.31
C VAL A 369 -9.09 -16.72 1.53
N LEU A 370 -8.97 -15.45 1.93
CA LEU A 370 -10.10 -14.57 2.25
C LEU A 370 -10.84 -14.05 1.03
N SER A 371 -10.19 -13.90 -0.12
CA SER A 371 -10.83 -13.37 -1.33
C SER A 371 -11.64 -14.41 -2.09
N THR A 372 -12.76 -14.00 -2.69
CA THR A 372 -13.52 -14.86 -3.61
C THR A 372 -12.68 -15.22 -4.84
N ASP A 373 -13.16 -16.15 -5.68
CA ASP A 373 -12.47 -16.51 -6.93
C ASP A 373 -12.47 -15.38 -7.98
N ARG A 374 -13.18 -14.27 -7.72
CA ARG A 374 -13.13 -13.01 -8.48
C ARG A 374 -12.26 -11.94 -7.80
N GLY A 375 -11.58 -12.29 -6.72
CA GLY A 375 -10.64 -11.42 -6.00
C GLY A 375 -11.29 -10.37 -5.11
N ARG A 376 -12.54 -10.56 -4.71
CA ARG A 376 -13.22 -9.65 -3.77
C ARG A 376 -12.98 -10.09 -2.33
N LEU A 377 -12.47 -9.19 -1.49
CA LEU A 377 -12.37 -9.39 -0.05
C LEU A 377 -13.72 -9.12 0.64
N PRO A 378 -14.08 -9.87 1.71
CA PRO A 378 -15.26 -9.53 2.51
C PRO A 378 -15.03 -8.26 3.31
N HIS A 379 -16.07 -7.49 3.65
CA HIS A 379 -15.96 -6.20 4.34
C HIS A 379 -15.96 -6.32 5.87
N PHE A 380 -14.99 -7.03 6.46
CA PHE A 380 -14.86 -7.08 7.92
C PHE A 380 -14.07 -5.89 8.46
N GLY A 381 -14.52 -5.35 9.60
CA GLY A 381 -13.93 -4.20 10.27
C GLY A 381 -14.04 -2.89 9.49
N ASP A 382 -13.22 -1.91 9.86
CA ASP A 382 -13.20 -0.62 9.18
C ASP A 382 -12.63 -0.74 7.77
N ASP A 383 -13.33 -0.10 6.84
CA ASP A 383 -12.89 0.15 5.47
C ASP A 383 -12.81 1.68 5.31
N ASP A 384 -11.63 2.19 4.95
CA ASP A 384 -11.46 3.61 4.67
C ASP A 384 -11.56 3.96 3.19
N GLY A 385 -11.60 2.97 2.30
CA GLY A 385 -11.78 3.11 0.86
C GLY A 385 -10.55 3.56 0.09
N GLY A 386 -9.40 3.71 0.76
CA GLY A 386 -8.16 4.13 0.11
C GLY A 386 -7.41 2.97 -0.57
N ALA A 387 -6.37 3.31 -1.32
CA ALA A 387 -5.41 2.35 -1.87
C ALA A 387 -3.99 2.89 -1.73
N LEU A 388 -2.94 2.08 -2.00
CA LEU A 388 -1.58 2.60 -2.08
C LEU A 388 -1.24 3.17 -3.46
N TRP A 389 -1.70 2.54 -4.55
CA TRP A 389 -1.43 2.95 -5.93
C TRP A 389 -2.66 2.82 -6.84
N PRO A 390 -3.72 3.64 -6.72
CA PRO A 390 -4.96 3.48 -7.51
C PRO A 390 -4.81 3.91 -8.99
N ILE A 391 -3.78 3.44 -9.69
CA ILE A 391 -3.32 3.88 -11.01
C ILE A 391 -4.32 3.55 -12.14
N ALA A 392 -4.97 2.37 -12.11
CA ALA A 392 -6.07 2.05 -13.02
C ALA A 392 -7.47 2.13 -12.38
N GLY A 393 -7.56 2.36 -11.07
CA GLY A 393 -8.82 2.73 -10.41
C GLY A 393 -9.73 1.56 -10.09
N ARG A 394 -9.14 0.41 -9.75
CA ARG A 394 -9.89 -0.73 -9.24
C ARG A 394 -10.57 -0.45 -7.91
N ASP A 395 -11.61 -1.23 -7.64
CA ASP A 395 -12.36 -1.18 -6.39
C ASP A 395 -11.43 -1.48 -5.19
N PRO A 396 -11.59 -0.82 -4.03
CA PRO A 396 -10.71 -1.00 -2.88
C PRO A 396 -10.63 -2.42 -2.32
N ASP A 397 -11.70 -3.22 -2.48
CA ASP A 397 -11.78 -4.61 -2.02
C ASP A 397 -11.38 -5.63 -3.10
N ASP A 398 -10.98 -5.18 -4.28
CA ASP A 398 -10.38 -6.03 -5.31
C ASP A 398 -8.89 -6.21 -5.02
N VAL A 399 -8.46 -7.46 -4.81
CA VAL A 399 -7.09 -7.83 -4.46
C VAL A 399 -6.33 -8.51 -5.61
N ARG A 400 -6.90 -8.53 -6.83
CA ARG A 400 -6.27 -9.19 -7.99
C ARG A 400 -4.91 -8.59 -8.36
N ASP A 401 -4.72 -7.29 -8.18
CA ASP A 401 -3.42 -6.62 -8.39
C ASP A 401 -2.41 -7.11 -7.37
N SER A 402 -2.76 -6.99 -6.09
CA SER A 402 -1.87 -7.35 -4.99
C SER A 402 -1.47 -8.82 -5.09
N LEU A 403 -2.40 -9.72 -5.42
CA LEU A 403 -2.13 -11.14 -5.61
C LEU A 403 -1.32 -11.45 -6.87
N ALA A 404 -1.55 -10.75 -7.98
CA ALA A 404 -0.73 -10.91 -9.18
C ALA A 404 0.71 -10.42 -8.95
N VAL A 405 0.89 -9.28 -8.30
CA VAL A 405 2.19 -8.75 -7.91
C VAL A 405 2.88 -9.69 -6.92
N ALA A 406 2.16 -10.20 -5.91
CA ALA A 406 2.67 -11.20 -4.98
C ALA A 406 3.09 -12.48 -5.71
N GLY A 407 2.26 -13.01 -6.61
CA GLY A 407 2.58 -14.23 -7.35
C GLY A 407 3.84 -14.10 -8.19
N ALA A 408 4.05 -12.95 -8.83
CA ALA A 408 5.25 -12.70 -9.60
C ALA A 408 6.48 -12.51 -8.70
N LEU A 409 6.40 -11.66 -7.68
CA LEU A 409 7.53 -11.43 -6.78
C LEU A 409 7.90 -12.71 -6.02
N LEU A 410 6.95 -13.46 -5.50
CA LEU A 410 7.23 -14.64 -4.67
C LEU A 410 7.57 -15.90 -5.49
N GLY A 411 7.49 -15.84 -6.83
CA GLY A 411 7.63 -17.04 -7.68
C GLY A 411 6.51 -18.06 -7.41
N ARG A 412 5.31 -17.56 -7.12
CA ARG A 412 4.14 -18.32 -6.69
C ARG A 412 2.93 -17.97 -7.56
N PRO A 413 2.93 -18.38 -8.84
CA PRO A 413 1.83 -18.06 -9.75
C PRO A 413 0.46 -18.54 -9.24
N ASP A 414 0.42 -19.55 -8.38
CA ASP A 414 -0.80 -20.04 -7.70
C ASP A 414 -1.50 -19.02 -6.80
N LEU A 415 -0.80 -17.95 -6.40
CA LEU A 415 -1.41 -16.83 -5.66
C LEU A 415 -2.28 -15.95 -6.55
N ALA A 416 -1.98 -15.84 -7.84
CA ALA A 416 -2.79 -15.04 -8.75
C ALA A 416 -4.07 -15.78 -9.11
N LEU A 417 -5.16 -15.03 -9.28
CA LEU A 417 -6.51 -15.57 -9.49
C LEU A 417 -6.82 -15.82 -10.97
N GLU A 418 -6.27 -14.98 -11.83
CA GLU A 418 -6.42 -14.96 -13.27
C GLU A 418 -5.24 -14.16 -13.85
N SER A 419 -5.30 -13.86 -15.15
CA SER A 419 -4.28 -13.10 -15.84
C SER A 419 -3.99 -11.79 -15.12
N ALA A 420 -2.70 -11.48 -14.96
CA ALA A 420 -2.23 -10.28 -14.29
C ALA A 420 -2.94 -9.03 -14.84
N PRO A 421 -3.61 -8.24 -14.01
CA PRO A 421 -4.24 -7.00 -14.44
C PRO A 421 -3.21 -5.87 -14.59
N GLU A 422 -3.56 -4.78 -15.29
CA GLU A 422 -2.62 -3.72 -15.73
C GLU A 422 -1.71 -3.18 -14.62
N GLU A 423 -2.23 -2.95 -13.42
CA GLU A 423 -1.45 -2.42 -12.28
C GLU A 423 -0.24 -3.30 -11.95
N ALA A 424 -0.32 -4.61 -12.15
CA ALA A 424 0.83 -5.50 -11.96
C ALA A 424 1.96 -5.18 -12.95
N PHE A 425 1.65 -4.77 -14.18
CA PHE A 425 2.63 -4.39 -15.19
C PHE A 425 3.31 -3.06 -14.86
N TRP A 426 2.63 -2.15 -14.17
CA TRP A 426 3.23 -0.92 -13.63
C TRP A 426 4.17 -1.21 -12.47
N LEU A 427 3.74 -2.03 -11.51
CA LEU A 427 4.52 -2.36 -10.30
C LEU A 427 5.71 -3.27 -10.59
N LEU A 428 5.65 -4.09 -11.65
CA LEU A 428 6.70 -5.02 -12.07
C LEU A 428 7.44 -4.55 -13.34
N ALA A 429 7.30 -3.27 -13.69
CA ALA A 429 7.91 -2.68 -14.89
C ALA A 429 9.45 -2.77 -14.90
N HIS A 430 10.07 -2.70 -13.72
CA HIS A 430 11.52 -2.76 -13.60
C HIS A 430 12.05 -4.16 -14.01
N PRO A 431 13.09 -4.26 -14.87
CA PRO A 431 13.59 -5.54 -15.38
C PRO A 431 13.95 -6.57 -14.29
N ARG A 432 14.51 -6.13 -13.16
CA ARG A 432 14.81 -6.98 -11.99
C ARG A 432 13.58 -7.65 -11.33
N LEU A 433 12.36 -7.28 -11.71
CA LEU A 433 11.11 -7.82 -11.16
C LEU A 433 10.30 -8.60 -12.19
N ALA A 434 10.70 -8.59 -13.46
CA ALA A 434 9.87 -9.02 -14.58
C ALA A 434 9.87 -10.55 -14.82
N ASP A 435 10.79 -11.29 -14.19
CA ASP A 435 11.07 -12.71 -14.50
C ASP A 435 9.81 -13.60 -14.47
N ASN A 436 8.93 -13.40 -13.50
CA ASN A 436 7.72 -14.21 -13.33
C ASN A 436 6.44 -13.52 -13.84
N LEU A 437 6.52 -12.29 -14.35
CA LEU A 437 5.33 -11.56 -14.81
C LEU A 437 4.65 -12.29 -15.97
N THR A 438 5.40 -12.87 -16.89
CA THR A 438 4.83 -13.64 -18.00
C THR A 438 4.06 -14.86 -17.51
N ALA A 439 4.58 -15.58 -16.51
CA ALA A 439 3.92 -16.76 -15.95
C ALA A 439 2.60 -16.39 -15.25
N VAL A 440 2.56 -15.26 -14.56
CA VAL A 440 1.32 -14.76 -13.92
C VAL A 440 0.35 -14.17 -14.95
N ALA A 441 0.85 -13.53 -16.00
CA ALA A 441 0.03 -12.98 -17.08
C ALA A 441 -0.65 -14.07 -17.93
N SER A 442 -0.14 -15.29 -17.94
CA SER A 442 -0.73 -16.42 -18.69
C SER A 442 -1.69 -17.28 -17.87
N ILE A 443 -2.06 -16.89 -16.65
CA ILE A 443 -2.99 -17.66 -15.83
C ILE A 443 -4.41 -17.45 -16.36
N ASP A 444 -5.04 -18.50 -16.87
CA ASP A 444 -6.45 -18.42 -17.28
C ASP A 444 -7.37 -18.33 -16.05
N ARG A 445 -7.16 -19.24 -15.10
CA ARG A 445 -7.91 -19.29 -13.84
C ARG A 445 -7.13 -20.07 -12.78
N ALA A 446 -7.10 -19.54 -11.57
CA ALA A 446 -6.49 -20.22 -10.44
C ALA A 446 -7.27 -21.46 -10.02
N GLU A 447 -6.55 -22.43 -9.45
CA GLU A 447 -7.16 -23.56 -8.78
C GLU A 447 -7.98 -23.10 -7.56
N ALA A 448 -9.10 -23.77 -7.34
CA ALA A 448 -9.93 -23.50 -6.17
C ALA A 448 -9.17 -23.94 -4.91
N LEU A 449 -9.05 -23.03 -3.94
CA LEU A 449 -8.47 -23.38 -2.65
C LEU A 449 -9.47 -24.20 -1.82
N PRO A 450 -8.99 -25.13 -0.97
CA PRO A 450 -9.84 -25.82 -0.03
C PRO A 450 -10.37 -24.86 1.06
N SER A 451 -11.44 -25.28 1.73
CA SER A 451 -11.88 -24.65 2.97
C SER A 451 -10.72 -24.58 3.97
N THR A 452 -10.50 -23.42 4.57
CA THR A 452 -9.30 -23.11 5.34
C THR A 452 -9.68 -22.33 6.60
N ALA A 453 -9.05 -22.68 7.72
CA ALA A 453 -9.16 -21.92 8.97
C ALA A 453 -7.91 -21.07 9.18
N LEU A 454 -8.07 -19.76 9.25
CA LEU A 454 -7.06 -18.82 9.71
C LEU A 454 -7.24 -18.66 11.23
N ALA A 455 -6.93 -19.73 11.98
CA ALA A 455 -7.32 -19.84 13.40
C ALA A 455 -6.74 -18.74 14.33
N PRO A 456 -5.47 -18.29 14.19
CA PRO A 456 -4.95 -17.14 14.94
C PRO A 456 -5.71 -15.83 14.72
N THR A 457 -6.22 -15.59 13.50
CA THR A 457 -7.06 -14.45 13.18
C THR A 457 -8.51 -14.66 13.54
N GLY A 458 -8.96 -15.92 13.51
CA GLY A 458 -10.32 -16.34 13.75
C GLY A 458 -11.21 -16.29 12.53
N TYR A 459 -10.65 -16.13 11.32
CA TYR A 459 -11.44 -16.25 10.09
C TYR A 459 -11.54 -17.71 9.65
N TYR A 460 -12.76 -18.18 9.45
CA TYR A 460 -13.05 -19.53 8.98
C TYR A 460 -13.68 -19.46 7.58
N VAL A 461 -13.00 -20.02 6.59
CA VAL A 461 -13.41 -19.96 5.19
C VAL A 461 -13.91 -21.32 4.74
N SER A 462 -15.17 -21.38 4.30
CA SER A 462 -15.76 -22.54 3.65
C SER A 462 -15.94 -22.28 2.15
N ARG A 463 -15.52 -23.22 1.31
CA ARG A 463 -15.59 -23.14 -0.15
C ARG A 463 -16.28 -24.36 -0.75
N SER A 464 -17.04 -24.15 -1.82
CA SER A 464 -17.58 -25.22 -2.66
C SER A 464 -16.86 -25.29 -3.99
N ALA A 465 -16.86 -26.45 -4.64
CA ALA A 465 -16.33 -26.62 -6.00
C ALA A 465 -17.06 -25.76 -7.05
N ALA A 466 -18.29 -25.31 -6.73
CA ALA A 466 -19.06 -24.42 -7.60
C ALA A 466 -18.61 -22.95 -7.50
N GLY A 467 -17.67 -22.61 -6.60
CA GLY A 467 -17.21 -21.24 -6.36
C GLY A 467 -18.04 -20.48 -5.32
N ASP A 468 -18.76 -21.20 -4.45
CA ASP A 468 -19.39 -20.57 -3.28
C ASP A 468 -18.33 -20.35 -2.19
N HIS A 469 -18.44 -19.23 -1.49
CA HIS A 469 -17.44 -18.76 -0.55
C HIS A 469 -18.13 -18.14 0.66
N LEU A 470 -17.93 -18.75 1.82
CA LEU A 470 -18.42 -18.29 3.12
C LEU A 470 -17.23 -17.98 4.00
N VAL A 471 -17.20 -16.78 4.58
CA VAL A 471 -16.25 -16.40 5.61
C VAL A 471 -17.01 -16.10 6.89
N ILE A 472 -16.59 -16.71 8.00
CA ILE A 472 -17.12 -16.47 9.33
C ILE A 472 -16.02 -15.81 10.16
N ASP A 473 -16.33 -14.68 10.79
CA ASP A 473 -15.46 -14.09 11.81
C ASP A 473 -15.76 -14.71 13.17
N GLY A 474 -14.89 -15.61 13.63
CA GLY A 474 -14.90 -16.15 14.99
C GLY A 474 -13.71 -15.64 15.82
N GLY A 475 -13.11 -14.51 15.43
CA GLY A 475 -11.87 -14.01 15.99
C GLY A 475 -11.99 -13.27 17.32
N PRO A 476 -10.85 -13.09 18.01
CA PRO A 476 -10.80 -12.22 19.18
C PRO A 476 -11.06 -10.78 18.77
N HIS A 477 -11.67 -9.99 19.67
CA HIS A 477 -11.83 -8.55 19.47
C HIS A 477 -10.47 -7.88 19.24
N GLY A 478 -10.44 -6.89 18.33
CA GLY A 478 -9.27 -6.41 17.59
C GLY A 478 -8.02 -5.97 18.37
N TYR A 479 -7.03 -5.49 17.62
CA TYR A 479 -5.69 -5.19 18.13
C TYR A 479 -5.69 -4.06 19.19
N ARG A 480 -5.02 -4.30 20.32
CA ARG A 480 -4.85 -3.34 21.44
C ARG A 480 -6.17 -2.76 21.96
N ASN A 481 -6.56 -1.57 21.54
CA ASN A 481 -7.76 -0.86 21.99
C ASN A 481 -9.03 -1.25 21.19
N GLY A 482 -8.97 -2.31 20.39
CA GLY A 482 -10.00 -2.73 19.45
C GLY A 482 -9.65 -2.37 18.01
N GLY A 483 -8.78 -1.38 17.78
CA GLY A 483 -8.32 -0.99 16.46
C GLY A 483 -9.47 -0.72 15.49
N HIS A 484 -9.38 -1.32 14.32
CA HIS A 484 -10.38 -1.27 13.25
C HIS A 484 -11.36 -2.46 13.26
N ALA A 485 -11.33 -3.31 14.29
CA ALA A 485 -12.26 -4.42 14.41
C ALA A 485 -13.61 -3.95 14.96
N HIS A 486 -14.70 -4.54 14.46
CA HIS A 486 -16.03 -4.28 14.99
C HIS A 486 -16.36 -5.23 16.14
N ALA A 487 -17.48 -5.00 16.82
CA ALA A 487 -18.00 -5.91 17.85
C ALA A 487 -18.95 -6.93 17.21
N ASP A 488 -18.45 -7.66 16.23
CA ASP A 488 -19.22 -8.40 15.23
C ASP A 488 -18.90 -9.91 15.23
N ALA A 489 -18.42 -10.45 16.36
CA ALA A 489 -18.14 -11.87 16.48
C ALA A 489 -19.31 -12.74 15.98
N LEU A 490 -18.97 -13.76 15.18
CA LEU A 490 -19.85 -14.63 14.41
C LEU A 490 -20.56 -13.94 13.23
N SER A 491 -20.08 -12.78 12.79
CA SER A 491 -20.46 -12.19 11.50
C SER A 491 -20.05 -13.11 10.37
N LEU A 492 -20.81 -13.04 9.27
CA LEU A 492 -20.58 -13.87 8.11
C LEU A 492 -20.71 -13.05 6.83
N ALA A 493 -19.83 -13.36 5.88
CA ALA A 493 -19.90 -12.88 4.51
C ALA A 493 -20.07 -14.11 3.60
N PHE A 494 -21.07 -14.08 2.72
CA PHE A 494 -21.36 -15.19 1.83
C PHE A 494 -21.50 -14.71 0.39
N ALA A 495 -20.76 -15.35 -0.52
CA ALA A 495 -20.89 -15.19 -1.95
C ALA A 495 -21.20 -16.53 -2.60
N ARG A 496 -22.22 -16.58 -3.46
CA ARG A 496 -22.57 -17.76 -4.26
C ARG A 496 -22.02 -17.58 -5.66
N ARG A 497 -21.14 -18.47 -6.13
CA ARG A 497 -20.45 -18.33 -7.44
C ARG A 497 -19.83 -16.94 -7.64
N ALA A 498 -19.17 -16.43 -6.60
CA ALA A 498 -18.60 -15.08 -6.51
C ALA A 498 -19.58 -13.89 -6.59
N MET A 499 -20.89 -14.13 -6.56
CA MET A 499 -21.90 -13.08 -6.38
C MET A 499 -22.17 -12.89 -4.88
N PRO A 500 -21.94 -11.69 -4.32
CA PRO A 500 -22.18 -11.45 -2.90
C PRO A 500 -23.68 -11.54 -2.58
N LEU A 501 -24.03 -12.31 -1.54
CA LEU A 501 -25.41 -12.50 -1.06
C LEU A 501 -25.59 -12.02 0.37
N LEU A 502 -24.62 -12.29 1.25
CA LEU A 502 -24.59 -11.77 2.61
C LEU A 502 -23.33 -10.91 2.71
N VAL A 503 -23.54 -9.60 2.83
CA VAL A 503 -22.49 -8.60 2.85
C VAL A 503 -22.53 -7.91 4.20
N ASP A 504 -21.36 -7.76 4.81
CA ASP A 504 -21.24 -6.99 6.04
C ASP A 504 -21.67 -5.53 5.77
N PRO A 505 -22.46 -4.90 6.66
CA PRO A 505 -22.86 -3.50 6.48
C PRO A 505 -21.67 -2.53 6.49
N GLY A 506 -20.51 -2.95 6.99
CA GLY A 506 -19.28 -2.20 7.08
C GLY A 506 -19.48 -0.88 7.83
N ASN A 507 -18.71 0.13 7.44
CA ASN A 507 -18.81 1.47 7.99
C ASN A 507 -19.94 2.29 7.31
N ARG A 508 -21.09 2.40 8.00
CA ARG A 508 -22.32 3.11 7.57
C ARG A 508 -22.12 4.51 6.96
N ARG A 509 -21.02 5.22 7.25
CA ARG A 509 -20.84 6.60 6.78
C ARG A 509 -20.47 6.73 5.30
N ARG A 510 -20.07 5.67 4.59
CA ARG A 510 -19.32 5.83 3.32
C ARG A 510 -19.87 5.08 2.09
N ARG A 511 -20.87 4.21 2.22
CA ARG A 511 -21.54 3.60 1.06
C ARG A 511 -22.98 4.12 0.93
N ARG A 512 -23.18 5.14 0.10
CA ARG A 512 -24.46 5.41 -0.55
C ARG A 512 -24.39 4.91 -2.00
N SER A 513 -24.39 3.59 -2.17
CA SER A 513 -24.87 2.96 -3.39
C SER A 513 -26.25 2.38 -3.10
N ALA A 514 -27.19 2.54 -4.03
CA ALA A 514 -28.61 2.29 -3.84
C ALA A 514 -28.90 0.88 -3.29
N ALA A 515 -29.86 0.81 -2.35
CA ALA A 515 -30.37 -0.36 -1.64
C ALA A 515 -29.53 -0.87 -0.45
N VAL A 516 -29.45 -0.09 0.64
CA VAL A 516 -29.23 -0.65 1.98
C VAL A 516 -30.23 -0.02 2.95
N GLY A 517 -31.28 -0.79 3.27
CA GLY A 517 -32.25 -0.47 4.32
C GLY A 517 -31.63 -0.57 5.72
N ALA A 518 -32.27 0.08 6.69
CA ALA A 518 -31.80 0.18 8.07
C ALA A 518 -31.68 -1.19 8.79
N GLY A 519 -30.59 -1.36 9.58
CA GLY A 519 -30.37 -2.43 10.58
C GLY A 519 -30.12 -3.81 9.96
N TRP A 520 -29.11 -4.61 10.30
CA TRP A 520 -28.40 -4.89 11.54
C TRP A 520 -27.01 -5.44 11.15
N SER A 521 -26.00 -5.39 12.02
CA SER A 521 -24.88 -6.34 11.91
C SER A 521 -25.48 -7.75 11.93
N ILE A 522 -25.09 -8.62 10.99
CA ILE A 522 -25.54 -10.03 11.00
C ILE A 522 -24.73 -10.74 12.09
N SER A 523 -24.99 -10.40 13.36
CA SER A 523 -24.56 -11.19 14.49
C SER A 523 -25.62 -12.26 14.73
N LEU A 524 -25.25 -13.53 14.55
CA LEU A 524 -26.14 -14.68 14.72
C LEU A 524 -26.82 -14.75 16.11
N VAL A 525 -26.28 -14.05 17.12
CA VAL A 525 -26.89 -13.93 18.46
C VAL A 525 -26.62 -12.52 19.03
N ALA A 526 -27.63 -11.65 19.05
CA ALA A 526 -27.64 -10.44 19.88
C ALA A 526 -28.64 -10.63 21.03
N CYS A 527 -28.15 -10.91 22.24
CA CYS A 527 -29.02 -10.92 23.42
C CYS A 527 -29.36 -9.48 23.83
N GLY A 528 -30.56 -9.01 23.49
CA GLY A 528 -31.16 -7.80 24.08
C GLY A 528 -30.75 -6.45 23.47
N GLY A 529 -30.40 -6.39 22.18
CA GLY A 529 -30.20 -5.11 21.46
C GLY A 529 -29.01 -4.26 21.94
N GLY A 530 -28.12 -4.81 22.78
CA GLY A 530 -26.88 -4.16 23.19
C GLY A 530 -25.68 -4.64 22.38
N ASP A 531 -24.70 -3.76 22.20
CA ASP A 531 -23.41 -4.06 21.54
C ASP A 531 -22.74 -5.32 22.14
N GLY A 532 -22.13 -6.14 21.28
CA GLY A 532 -21.55 -7.46 21.58
C GLY A 532 -20.49 -7.50 22.69
N ARG A 533 -20.07 -6.35 23.23
CA ARG A 533 -19.25 -6.24 24.45
C ARG A 533 -19.84 -7.00 25.63
N SER A 534 -21.17 -7.08 25.73
CA SER A 534 -21.84 -7.76 26.85
C SER A 534 -21.70 -9.30 26.78
N LEU A 535 -21.52 -9.89 25.61
CA LEU A 535 -21.40 -11.35 25.46
C LEU A 535 -20.08 -11.88 26.03
N ALA A 536 -18.96 -11.17 25.84
CA ALA A 536 -17.66 -11.59 26.39
C ALA A 536 -17.62 -11.56 27.94
N ASP A 537 -18.25 -10.55 28.56
CA ASP A 537 -18.33 -10.42 30.02
C ASP A 537 -19.41 -11.32 30.65
N GLN A 538 -20.54 -11.55 29.96
CA GLN A 538 -21.59 -12.46 30.44
C GLN A 538 -21.14 -13.91 30.49
N TRP A 539 -20.25 -14.35 29.59
CA TRP A 539 -19.67 -15.70 29.65
C TRP A 539 -18.59 -15.84 30.73
N ARG A 540 -17.82 -14.78 31.05
CA ARG A 540 -16.89 -14.78 32.20
C ARG A 540 -17.61 -14.82 33.54
N LEU A 541 -18.78 -14.18 33.68
CA LEU A 541 -19.55 -14.18 34.92
C LEU A 541 -20.37 -15.45 35.16
N ARG A 542 -20.71 -16.23 34.12
CA ARG A 542 -21.47 -17.49 34.27
C ARG A 542 -20.61 -18.73 34.55
N LEU A 543 -19.30 -18.69 34.29
CA LEU A 543 -18.40 -19.83 34.56
C LEU A 543 -17.86 -19.89 36.02
N LEU A 544 -18.10 -18.86 36.84
CA LEU A 544 -17.68 -18.85 38.26
C LEU A 544 -18.76 -19.29 39.26
N ARG A 545 -19.95 -19.71 38.78
CA ARG A 545 -20.99 -20.27 39.65
C ARG A 545 -21.66 -21.46 38.98
N ARG A 546 -21.04 -22.64 39.07
CA ARG A 546 -21.68 -23.94 39.35
C ARG A 546 -20.75 -25.11 39.02
N HIS A 547 -20.32 -25.80 40.06
CA HIS A 547 -20.03 -27.24 40.04
C HIS A 547 -20.58 -27.84 41.35
N PRO A 548 -20.84 -29.16 41.45
CA PRO A 548 -20.77 -30.21 40.43
C PRO A 548 -22.02 -31.12 40.41
N ARG A 549 -22.17 -31.98 39.37
CA ARG A 549 -22.42 -33.45 39.50
C ARG A 549 -23.01 -34.08 38.22
N ARG A 550 -22.28 -35.10 37.76
CA ARG A 550 -22.71 -36.38 37.13
C ARG A 550 -23.14 -36.41 35.66
N VAL A 551 -22.78 -37.56 35.07
CA VAL A 551 -23.01 -38.08 33.72
C VAL A 551 -22.01 -37.44 32.73
N TRP A 552 -21.00 -38.14 32.23
CA TRP A 552 -21.11 -39.24 31.25
C TRP A 552 -20.10 -40.38 31.48
N ALA A 553 -20.59 -41.60 31.24
CA ALA A 553 -19.80 -42.82 31.17
C ALA A 553 -19.37 -43.11 29.72
N ARG A 554 -18.07 -43.41 29.59
CA ARG A 554 -17.40 -44.36 28.67
C ARG A 554 -17.68 -44.30 27.15
N ALA A 555 -16.65 -43.91 26.41
CA ALA A 555 -15.98 -44.81 25.47
C ALA A 555 -14.47 -44.51 25.48
N ALA A 556 -13.65 -45.53 25.71
CA ALA A 556 -12.19 -45.44 25.83
C ALA A 556 -11.49 -45.74 24.50
N PRO A 557 -10.25 -45.27 24.31
CA PRO A 557 -9.22 -46.00 23.59
C PRO A 557 -8.16 -46.57 24.55
N ALA A 558 -7.66 -47.76 24.21
CA ALA A 558 -6.65 -48.55 24.93
C ALA A 558 -5.25 -47.88 24.94
N PRO A 559 -4.32 -48.35 25.81
CA PRO A 559 -3.22 -47.53 26.34
C PRO A 559 -1.94 -47.63 25.51
N CYS A 560 -1.23 -46.51 25.37
CA CYS A 560 0.16 -46.50 24.90
C CYS A 560 1.11 -46.34 26.09
N ALA A 561 2.12 -47.20 26.12
CA ALA A 561 2.98 -47.49 27.26
C ALA A 561 3.94 -46.35 27.64
N ARG A 562 4.36 -46.41 28.92
CA ARG A 562 5.29 -45.52 29.62
C ARG A 562 6.65 -45.36 28.93
N ALA A 563 7.17 -44.13 29.00
CA ALA A 563 8.58 -43.79 28.86
C ALA A 563 9.43 -44.30 30.06
N PRO A 564 10.76 -44.43 29.89
CA PRO A 564 11.69 -44.26 30.99
C PRO A 564 12.43 -42.91 30.91
N ARG A 565 12.48 -42.28 32.08
CA ARG A 565 13.23 -41.07 32.44
C ARG A 565 14.75 -41.27 32.24
N ARG A 566 15.45 -40.22 31.81
CA ARG A 566 16.83 -39.92 32.24
C ARG A 566 16.99 -38.43 32.55
N SER A 567 17.51 -38.18 33.74
CA SER A 567 17.78 -36.89 34.39
C SER A 567 19.09 -36.24 33.88
N PRO A 568 19.29 -34.93 34.12
CA PRO A 568 20.35 -34.14 33.47
C PRO A 568 21.67 -34.17 34.25
N ARG A 569 22.80 -34.22 33.52
CA ARG A 569 24.13 -33.94 34.08
C ARG A 569 24.62 -32.56 33.64
N ARG A 570 25.07 -31.81 34.64
CA ARG A 570 25.75 -30.51 34.58
C ARG A 570 27.11 -30.64 33.87
N GLY A 571 27.49 -29.60 33.13
CA GLY A 571 28.86 -29.38 32.64
C GLY A 571 29.06 -27.91 32.23
N ARG A 572 29.88 -27.19 32.99
CA ARG A 572 30.42 -25.85 32.71
C ARG A 572 31.55 -25.91 31.67
N PHE A 573 32.02 -24.73 31.26
CA PHE A 573 33.21 -24.35 30.46
C PHE A 573 32.93 -24.13 28.96
N ASP A 574 33.50 -23.15 28.25
CA ASP A 574 34.19 -21.89 28.54
C ASP A 574 34.30 -21.12 27.21
N ARG A 575 34.51 -19.80 27.29
CA ARG A 575 34.78 -18.90 26.18
C ARG A 575 36.20 -19.13 25.62
N ARG A 576 36.37 -19.04 24.29
CA ARG A 576 37.29 -18.12 23.54
C ARG A 576 37.81 -18.69 22.19
N ARG A 577 38.04 -17.74 21.27
CA ARG A 577 38.83 -17.73 19.99
C ARG A 577 38.12 -18.31 18.75
N ARG A 578 37.72 -17.50 17.76
CA ARG A 578 38.45 -16.74 16.70
C ARG A 578 39.03 -17.62 15.55
N ALA A 579 38.22 -17.70 14.47
CA ALA A 579 38.55 -17.57 13.02
C ALA A 579 39.47 -18.62 12.35
N PRO A 580 39.63 -18.60 11.00
CA PRO A 580 38.69 -19.11 9.99
C PRO A 580 39.35 -20.15 9.06
N TYR A 581 38.56 -20.99 8.37
CA TYR A 581 39.09 -21.90 7.34
C TYR A 581 38.56 -21.56 5.94
N ARG A 582 39.51 -21.32 5.03
CA ARG A 582 39.37 -21.29 3.56
C ARG A 582 39.30 -22.73 3.02
N GLY A 583 38.61 -22.89 1.89
CA GLY A 583 38.33 -24.18 1.26
C GLY A 583 39.42 -24.79 0.40
N CYS A 584 39.08 -25.91 -0.26
CA CYS A 584 39.69 -26.47 -1.47
C CYS A 584 38.84 -27.70 -1.95
N PRO A 585 39.04 -28.27 -3.17
CA PRO A 585 38.00 -28.29 -4.19
C PRO A 585 37.86 -29.62 -4.99
N LEU A 586 37.06 -29.56 -6.07
CA LEU A 586 37.12 -30.34 -7.33
C LEU A 586 36.71 -31.83 -7.36
N ALA A 587 35.71 -32.13 -8.21
CA ALA A 587 35.82 -33.20 -9.21
C ALA A 587 35.00 -32.83 -10.47
N ARG A 588 35.71 -32.77 -11.62
CA ARG A 588 35.19 -32.72 -13.00
C ARG A 588 35.53 -34.06 -13.69
N ARG A 589 34.67 -34.51 -14.61
CA ARG A 589 34.91 -35.20 -15.92
C ARG A 589 33.58 -35.89 -16.30
N SER A 590 33.13 -36.00 -17.55
CA SER A 590 33.74 -35.81 -18.87
C SER A 590 32.65 -35.68 -19.96
N THR A 591 33.01 -35.00 -21.04
CA THR A 591 32.35 -34.87 -22.34
C THR A 591 32.65 -36.01 -23.32
N MET A 592 31.66 -36.41 -24.13
CA MET A 592 31.72 -36.93 -25.52
C MET A 592 30.26 -36.86 -26.03
N GLY A 593 29.85 -36.60 -27.27
CA GLY A 593 30.46 -36.45 -28.59
C GLY A 593 29.29 -36.40 -29.61
N ARG A 594 29.48 -35.73 -30.75
CA ARG A 594 28.48 -35.35 -31.78
C ARG A 594 27.86 -36.51 -32.59
N ALA A 595 26.62 -36.31 -33.06
CA ALA A 595 26.06 -36.58 -34.42
C ALA A 595 24.55 -36.22 -34.36
N GLY A 596 23.84 -35.57 -35.29
CA GLY A 596 23.94 -35.49 -36.74
C GLY A 596 22.74 -36.21 -37.36
N ALA A 597 21.62 -35.51 -37.69
CA ALA A 597 20.69 -35.80 -38.80
C ALA A 597 19.33 -35.05 -38.67
N ARG A 598 19.01 -34.21 -39.66
CA ARG A 598 17.66 -33.97 -40.21
C ARG A 598 17.60 -34.78 -41.53
N PRO A 599 16.44 -35.33 -41.94
CA PRO A 599 15.45 -34.61 -42.77
C PRO A 599 14.00 -35.02 -42.36
N ALA A 600 12.85 -34.59 -42.91
CA ALA A 600 12.50 -34.07 -44.22
C ALA A 600 11.18 -33.27 -44.15
N ARG A 601 11.01 -32.38 -45.12
CA ARG A 601 9.73 -31.78 -45.54
C ARG A 601 8.85 -32.83 -46.21
N ILE A 602 7.53 -32.77 -45.98
CA ILE A 602 6.54 -33.12 -47.01
C ILE A 602 5.61 -31.93 -47.22
N VAL A 603 5.52 -31.56 -48.49
CA VAL A 603 4.62 -30.59 -49.10
C VAL A 603 3.55 -31.38 -49.84
N SER A 604 2.28 -31.06 -49.68
CA SER A 604 1.30 -30.89 -50.77
C SER A 604 0.02 -30.29 -50.17
N ARG A 605 -0.35 -29.04 -50.48
CA ARG A 605 -0.95 -28.48 -51.70
C ARG A 605 -2.48 -28.65 -51.81
N ARG A 606 -3.10 -27.47 -51.84
CA ARG A 606 -4.19 -27.00 -52.73
C ARG A 606 -5.61 -27.31 -52.23
N ARG A 607 -6.62 -26.47 -52.46
CA ARG A 607 -6.86 -25.23 -53.24
C ARG A 607 -8.17 -24.65 -52.64
N GLY A 608 -8.33 -23.35 -52.47
CA GLY A 608 -8.83 -22.44 -53.51
C GLY A 608 -9.92 -21.57 -52.86
N SER A 609 -9.78 -20.23 -52.92
CA SER A 609 -10.59 -19.33 -53.78
C SER A 609 -11.99 -19.07 -53.20
N ARG A 610 -12.53 -17.86 -53.05
CA ARG A 610 -12.37 -16.50 -53.61
C ARG A 610 -13.11 -15.56 -52.63
N ARG A 611 -12.57 -14.39 -52.29
CA ARG A 611 -12.89 -13.05 -52.84
C ARG A 611 -14.36 -12.61 -52.76
N ALA A 612 -14.53 -11.43 -52.14
CA ALA A 612 -15.43 -10.28 -52.42
C ALA A 612 -16.23 -9.92 -51.14
N VAL A 613 -16.03 -8.78 -50.45
CA VAL A 613 -15.99 -7.35 -50.82
C VAL A 613 -17.39 -6.71 -50.91
N LEU A 614 -17.53 -5.63 -50.12
CA LEU A 614 -18.41 -4.45 -50.21
C LEU A 614 -19.78 -4.41 -49.46
N VAL A 615 -19.92 -3.28 -48.71
CA VAL A 615 -21.09 -2.37 -48.57
C VAL A 615 -22.02 -2.53 -47.35
N SER A 616 -21.74 -1.68 -46.34
CA SER A 616 -22.45 -0.42 -46.01
C SER A 616 -23.99 -0.32 -46.08
N ALA A 617 -24.49 0.36 -45.04
CA ALA A 617 -25.68 1.23 -44.96
C ALA A 617 -27.01 0.61 -44.51
N GLY A 618 -27.68 1.34 -43.63
CA GLY A 618 -29.13 1.22 -43.40
C GLY A 618 -29.53 1.57 -41.97
N GLY A 619 -29.88 2.84 -41.73
CA GLY A 619 -30.42 3.33 -40.46
C GLY A 619 -31.81 2.81 -40.13
N GLY A 620 -32.33 3.26 -38.98
CA GLY A 620 -33.68 2.95 -38.53
C GLY A 620 -33.94 3.57 -37.17
N ASP A 621 -34.48 4.78 -37.22
CA ASP A 621 -34.96 5.63 -36.13
C ASP A 621 -36.13 5.02 -35.31
N LEU A 622 -36.26 5.55 -34.09
CA LEU A 622 -37.49 5.79 -33.30
C LEU A 622 -38.28 4.62 -32.68
N GLY A 623 -38.41 4.70 -31.35
CA GLY A 623 -39.29 3.92 -30.47
C GLY A 623 -38.94 4.16 -29.02
#